data_AF-A0A7S1UPZ4-F1
#
_entry.id   AF-A0A7S1UPZ4-F1
#
_cell.length_a   1.000
_cell.length_b   1.000
_cell.length_c   1.000
_cell.angle_alpha   90.00
_cell.angle_beta   90.00
_cell.angle_gamma   90.00
#
_symmetry.space_group_name_H-M   'P 1'
#
loop_
_entity.id
_entity.type
_entity.pdbx_description
1 polymer ?
#
loop_
_entity_poly.entity_id
_entity_poly.type
_entity_poly.pdbx_seq_one_letter_code
_entity_poly.pdbx_strand_id
1 'polypeptide(L)'
;MSSPAVNSTFLTTETVAVNGSASVGLGVPDVAYIFVIDTSLSTDEPDGDCGTVLDCVQAFFSKLHREANKDGSAELLAVINFDDIAHPSEGFLHPRKNSRKIEEEIAAGYPGGGTNCNDALLATTELVRSPKNTAGTTVVVFAGDGLCNEDYDPTAADELQRTGAIVHTVAVGDSVDCNISATTNYDDDTVGDYMENSLVDITQNGGVCTSVPDPETLPHIIDELIGTTLKAVKFQIDGGNYTHVPAGNLSDPLPREGATEVAFEMELPRLAAGRHEICVRAAGEDSLGGWANIEDCHEFTVAEPVRTGYQVELWLFCLVVSLTLIVVLSIGYVVIRRVTTGKEFDSQDSSSAASAPSDIHNYVSPKPVGARNIV
;
A
#
# COMPACT_ATOMS: atom_id res chain seq x y z
N MET A 1 4.40 -4.40 0.55
CA MET A 1 5.63 -4.65 -0.23
C MET A 1 5.71 -6.11 -0.56
N SER A 2 6.15 -6.44 -1.77
CA SER A 2 6.58 -7.78 -2.13
C SER A 2 8.00 -7.70 -2.68
N SER A 3 8.90 -8.54 -2.16
CA SER A 3 10.32 -8.60 -2.55
C SER A 3 10.62 -9.99 -3.15
N PRO A 4 11.74 -10.19 -3.89
CA PRO A 4 12.01 -11.45 -4.59
C PRO A 4 11.83 -12.73 -3.76
N ALA A 5 11.57 -13.83 -4.46
CA ALA A 5 11.25 -15.13 -3.87
C ALA A 5 12.25 -15.56 -2.77
N VAL A 6 11.73 -15.75 -1.56
CA VAL A 6 12.48 -16.24 -0.38
C VAL A 6 13.23 -17.54 -0.72
N ASN A 7 14.50 -17.64 -0.32
CA ASN A 7 15.39 -18.80 -0.50
C ASN A 7 15.82 -19.14 -1.94
N SER A 8 15.85 -18.17 -2.85
CA SER A 8 16.45 -18.38 -4.17
C SER A 8 17.98 -18.55 -4.11
N THR A 9 18.53 -19.46 -4.91
CA THR A 9 19.98 -19.65 -5.11
C THR A 9 20.37 -19.19 -6.51
N PHE A 10 21.35 -18.30 -6.62
CA PHE A 10 21.86 -17.79 -7.91
C PHE A 10 23.29 -18.27 -8.19
N LEU A 11 23.63 -18.45 -9.47
CA LEU A 11 24.99 -18.79 -9.91
C LEU A 11 25.80 -17.50 -10.16
N THR A 12 27.04 -17.49 -9.69
CA THR A 12 27.95 -16.32 -9.52
C THR A 12 28.44 -15.60 -10.77
N THR A 13 28.05 -16.02 -11.97
CA THR A 13 28.57 -15.41 -13.21
C THR A 13 27.67 -14.34 -13.81
N GLU A 14 26.46 -14.19 -13.30
CA GLU A 14 25.43 -13.32 -13.89
C GLU A 14 25.02 -12.20 -12.92
N THR A 15 24.54 -11.09 -13.49
CA THR A 15 23.82 -10.06 -12.73
C THR A 15 22.62 -10.72 -12.07
N VAL A 16 22.38 -10.42 -10.79
CA VAL A 16 21.19 -10.93 -10.09
C VAL A 16 20.08 -9.93 -10.34
N ALA A 17 19.07 -10.33 -11.13
CA ALA A 17 17.86 -9.55 -11.32
C ALA A 17 16.98 -9.66 -10.07
N VAL A 18 16.65 -8.51 -9.50
CA VAL A 18 15.77 -8.36 -8.35
C VAL A 18 14.50 -7.69 -8.83
N ASN A 19 13.36 -8.36 -8.62
CA ASN A 19 12.03 -7.86 -8.94
C ASN A 19 11.22 -7.73 -7.65
N GLY A 20 10.57 -6.60 -7.47
CA GLY A 20 9.68 -6.39 -6.33
C GLY A 20 8.68 -5.26 -6.58
N SER A 21 7.91 -4.95 -5.56
CA SER A 21 6.98 -3.82 -5.57
C SER A 21 7.04 -3.04 -4.27
N ALA A 22 7.02 -1.72 -4.41
CA ALA A 22 6.96 -0.77 -3.32
C ALA A 22 5.63 -0.03 -3.39
N SER A 23 4.93 0.07 -2.27
CA SER A 23 3.64 0.75 -2.20
C SER A 23 3.59 1.75 -1.06
N VAL A 24 2.76 2.76 -1.24
CA VAL A 24 2.30 3.73 -0.23
C VAL A 24 0.77 3.70 -0.27
N GLY A 25 0.11 3.95 0.86
CA GLY A 25 -1.37 3.95 0.98
C GLY A 25 -2.05 2.57 0.98
N LEU A 26 -1.35 1.48 0.61
CA LEU A 26 -1.83 0.09 0.76
C LEU A 26 -1.33 -0.62 2.03
N GLY A 27 -0.78 0.14 2.99
CA GLY A 27 -0.36 -0.39 4.29
C GLY A 27 -1.54 -0.94 5.10
N VAL A 28 -1.27 -1.51 6.28
CA VAL A 28 -2.35 -1.80 7.25
C VAL A 28 -3.11 -0.48 7.42
N PRO A 29 -4.42 -0.43 7.10
CA PRO A 29 -5.16 0.78 7.30
C PRO A 29 -5.01 1.16 8.77
N ASP A 30 -4.57 2.37 9.06
CA ASP A 30 -4.33 2.83 10.44
C ASP A 30 -5.00 4.18 10.70
N VAL A 31 -5.97 4.51 9.84
CA VAL A 31 -6.77 5.73 9.93
C VAL A 31 -8.21 5.39 10.24
N ALA A 32 -8.76 6.00 11.28
CA ALA A 32 -10.18 6.05 11.55
C ALA A 32 -10.75 7.37 11.00
N TYR A 33 -11.80 7.29 10.20
CA TYR A 33 -12.57 8.45 9.77
C TYR A 33 -13.84 8.60 10.60
N ILE A 34 -14.16 9.83 10.99
CA ILE A 34 -15.47 10.18 11.56
C ILE A 34 -16.08 11.23 10.66
N PHE A 35 -17.18 10.87 10.01
CA PHE A 35 -17.95 11.79 9.18
C PHE A 35 -19.02 12.45 10.04
N VAL A 36 -18.97 13.77 10.14
CA VAL A 36 -19.94 14.56 10.89
C VAL A 36 -20.75 15.36 9.89
N ILE A 37 -22.02 15.00 9.77
CA ILE A 37 -22.95 15.45 8.74
C ILE A 37 -23.95 16.39 9.40
N ASP A 38 -23.90 17.65 9.02
CA ASP A 38 -24.95 18.61 9.37
C ASP A 38 -26.24 18.24 8.65
N THR A 39 -27.28 17.97 9.44
CA THR A 39 -28.64 17.67 9.00
C THR A 39 -29.63 18.71 9.54
N SER A 40 -29.15 19.90 9.89
CA SER A 40 -29.97 20.99 10.40
C SER A 40 -31.01 21.47 9.38
N LEU A 41 -32.05 22.17 9.81
CA LEU A 41 -33.15 22.59 8.91
C LEU A 41 -32.68 23.52 7.78
N SER A 42 -31.63 24.31 7.98
CA SER A 42 -31.07 25.19 6.93
C SER A 42 -30.49 24.40 5.76
N THR A 43 -30.21 23.10 5.95
CA THR A 43 -29.73 22.23 4.87
C THR A 43 -30.82 21.78 3.89
N ASP A 44 -32.11 22.08 4.14
CA ASP A 44 -33.24 21.84 3.21
C ASP A 44 -33.31 22.89 2.09
N GLU A 45 -32.44 23.91 2.12
CA GLU A 45 -32.41 24.93 1.09
C GLU A 45 -31.84 24.38 -0.24
N PRO A 46 -32.45 24.70 -1.39
CA PRO A 46 -31.91 24.31 -2.69
C PRO A 46 -30.52 24.92 -2.92
N ASP A 47 -29.57 24.08 -3.36
CA ASP A 47 -28.21 24.50 -3.63
C ASP A 47 -27.61 23.80 -4.86
N GLY A 48 -27.40 24.57 -5.92
CA GLY A 48 -26.79 24.11 -7.16
C GLY A 48 -27.50 22.92 -7.83
N ASP A 49 -26.70 22.11 -8.52
CA ASP A 49 -27.15 20.95 -9.31
C ASP A 49 -27.32 19.67 -8.48
N CYS A 50 -26.82 19.63 -7.24
CA CYS A 50 -26.87 18.45 -6.37
C CYS A 50 -28.15 18.31 -5.54
N GLY A 51 -29.02 19.33 -5.52
CA GLY A 51 -30.34 19.27 -4.88
C GLY A 51 -30.47 20.29 -3.76
N THR A 52 -30.74 19.82 -2.55
CA THR A 52 -30.61 20.60 -1.31
C THR A 52 -29.15 20.62 -0.83
N VAL A 53 -28.79 21.52 0.08
CA VAL A 53 -27.45 21.49 0.72
C VAL A 53 -27.19 20.12 1.35
N LEU A 54 -28.18 19.51 2.01
CA LEU A 54 -28.00 18.16 2.57
C LEU A 54 -27.72 17.11 1.50
N ASP A 55 -28.44 17.15 0.36
CA ASP A 55 -28.17 16.24 -0.76
C ASP A 55 -26.71 16.38 -1.23
N CYS A 56 -26.20 17.62 -1.29
CA CYS A 56 -24.81 17.91 -1.65
C CYS A 56 -23.82 17.37 -0.61
N VAL A 57 -24.06 17.59 0.68
CA VAL A 57 -23.22 17.08 1.78
C VAL A 57 -23.20 15.55 1.80
N GLN A 58 -24.35 14.89 1.62
CA GLN A 58 -24.43 13.43 1.56
C GLN A 58 -23.68 12.90 0.33
N ALA A 59 -23.83 13.54 -0.84
CA ALA A 59 -23.08 13.17 -2.03
C ALA A 59 -21.55 13.32 -1.83
N PHE A 60 -21.12 14.39 -1.15
CA PHE A 60 -19.73 14.60 -0.75
C PHE A 60 -19.20 13.42 0.09
N PHE A 61 -19.87 13.08 1.20
CA PHE A 61 -19.43 12.00 2.09
C PHE A 61 -19.49 10.63 1.43
N SER A 62 -20.52 10.35 0.64
CA SER A 62 -20.63 9.13 -0.15
C SER A 62 -19.44 8.97 -1.10
N LYS A 63 -19.02 10.06 -1.77
CA LYS A 63 -17.86 10.02 -2.67
C LYS A 63 -16.54 9.90 -1.91
N LEU A 64 -16.39 10.62 -0.80
CA LEU A 64 -15.22 10.50 0.09
C LEU A 64 -15.06 9.08 0.64
N HIS A 65 -16.15 8.44 1.10
CA HIS A 65 -16.16 7.04 1.54
C HIS A 65 -15.67 6.11 0.43
N ARG A 66 -16.21 6.25 -0.79
CA ARG A 66 -15.81 5.40 -1.93
C ARG A 66 -14.33 5.52 -2.24
N GLU A 67 -13.77 6.73 -2.21
CA GLU A 67 -12.36 6.96 -2.48
C GLU A 67 -11.48 6.45 -1.33
N ALA A 68 -11.82 6.71 -0.06
CA ALA A 68 -11.11 6.15 1.09
C ALA A 68 -11.12 4.60 1.08
N ASN A 69 -12.23 4.00 0.67
CA ASN A 69 -12.36 2.54 0.55
C ASN A 69 -11.52 1.97 -0.61
N LYS A 70 -11.49 2.67 -1.75
CA LYS A 70 -10.71 2.31 -2.95
C LYS A 70 -9.21 2.44 -2.70
N ASP A 71 -8.79 3.54 -2.08
CA ASP A 71 -7.42 3.81 -1.66
C ASP A 71 -6.96 2.81 -0.59
N GLY A 72 -7.85 2.47 0.34
CA GLY A 72 -7.56 1.51 1.40
C GLY A 72 -6.95 2.10 2.65
N SER A 73 -6.86 3.43 2.75
CA SER A 73 -6.37 4.16 3.92
C SER A 73 -7.23 4.00 5.17
N ALA A 74 -8.53 3.72 5.01
CA ALA A 74 -9.49 3.66 6.12
C ALA A 74 -9.60 2.26 6.77
N GLU A 75 -9.21 2.16 8.06
CA GLU A 75 -9.41 0.98 8.92
C GLU A 75 -10.84 0.96 9.44
N LEU A 76 -11.26 2.11 9.98
CA LEU A 76 -12.50 2.32 10.69
C LEU A 76 -13.18 3.56 10.13
N LEU A 77 -14.52 3.53 10.11
CA LEU A 77 -15.33 4.69 9.76
C LEU A 77 -16.57 4.74 10.64
N ALA A 78 -16.85 5.91 11.21
CA ALA A 78 -18.10 6.22 11.90
C ALA A 78 -18.80 7.40 11.21
N VAL A 79 -20.11 7.47 11.36
CA VAL A 79 -20.94 8.56 10.83
C VAL A 79 -21.71 9.16 12.00
N ILE A 80 -21.81 10.47 12.05
CA ILE A 80 -22.64 11.23 12.98
C ILE A 80 -23.50 12.15 12.11
N ASN A 81 -24.81 11.99 12.16
CA ASN A 81 -25.73 13.02 11.67
C ASN A 81 -26.08 13.92 12.86
N PHE A 82 -26.23 15.22 12.69
CA PHE A 82 -26.64 16.10 13.79
C PHE A 82 -27.59 17.21 13.36
N ASP A 83 -28.47 17.60 14.28
CA ASP A 83 -29.37 18.74 14.19
C ASP A 83 -29.36 19.50 15.54
N ASP A 84 -30.48 19.52 16.28
CA ASP A 84 -30.55 19.93 17.69
C ASP A 84 -29.65 19.03 18.56
N ILE A 85 -29.49 17.75 18.16
CA ILE A 85 -28.69 16.74 18.86
C ILE A 85 -27.89 15.88 17.88
N ALA A 86 -26.80 15.29 18.35
CA ALA A 86 -25.96 14.38 17.59
C ALA A 86 -26.49 12.95 17.64
N HIS A 87 -26.52 12.33 16.46
CA HIS A 87 -26.95 10.96 16.22
C HIS A 87 -25.78 10.14 15.65
N PRO A 88 -24.83 9.70 16.49
CA PRO A 88 -23.77 8.80 16.05
C PRO A 88 -24.36 7.46 15.61
N SER A 89 -23.79 6.88 14.56
CA SER A 89 -24.11 5.52 14.12
C SER A 89 -23.75 4.49 15.19
N GLU A 90 -24.03 3.20 14.96
CA GLU A 90 -23.77 2.11 15.94
C GLU A 90 -22.27 1.90 16.33
N GLY A 91 -21.39 2.79 15.88
CA GLY A 91 -19.96 2.87 16.18
C GLY A 91 -19.11 2.72 14.93
N PHE A 92 -17.82 2.44 15.12
CA PHE A 92 -16.91 2.22 13.99
C PHE A 92 -17.25 0.97 13.20
N LEU A 93 -17.31 1.13 11.89
CA LEU A 93 -17.51 0.11 10.89
C LEU A 93 -16.25 -0.03 10.04
N HIS A 94 -15.90 -1.26 9.67
CA HIS A 94 -14.83 -1.48 8.69
C HIS A 94 -15.35 -1.13 7.28
N PRO A 95 -14.75 -0.15 6.55
CA PRO A 95 -15.29 0.37 5.29
C PRO A 95 -15.50 -0.69 4.21
N ARG A 96 -14.52 -1.57 4.00
CA ARG A 96 -14.58 -2.66 3.01
C ARG A 96 -15.66 -3.70 3.29
N LYS A 97 -15.94 -3.96 4.57
CA LYS A 97 -16.90 -5.01 4.98
C LYS A 97 -18.33 -4.47 5.10
N ASN A 98 -18.47 -3.19 5.39
CA ASN A 98 -19.75 -2.55 5.69
C ASN A 98 -20.08 -1.38 4.76
N SER A 99 -19.49 -1.34 3.56
CA SER A 99 -19.63 -0.21 2.63
C SER A 99 -21.09 0.17 2.37
N ARG A 100 -21.97 -0.82 2.20
CA ARG A 100 -23.40 -0.55 2.01
C ARG A 100 -24.05 0.08 3.25
N LYS A 101 -23.73 -0.43 4.44
CA LYS A 101 -24.27 0.12 5.69
C LYS A 101 -23.79 1.55 5.90
N ILE A 102 -22.52 1.84 5.62
CA ILE A 102 -21.97 3.20 5.73
C ILE A 102 -22.72 4.16 4.80
N GLU A 103 -22.94 3.78 3.54
CA GLU A 103 -23.73 4.59 2.60
C GLU A 103 -25.19 4.76 3.08
N GLU A 104 -25.78 3.74 3.71
CA GLU A 104 -27.10 3.85 4.34
C GLU A 104 -27.10 4.83 5.54
N GLU A 105 -26.04 4.87 6.36
CA GLU A 105 -25.90 5.80 7.50
C GLU A 105 -25.64 7.25 7.04
N ILE A 106 -24.88 7.44 5.95
CA ILE A 106 -24.68 8.75 5.31
C ILE A 106 -26.01 9.28 4.78
N ALA A 107 -26.80 8.43 4.12
CA ALA A 107 -28.09 8.79 3.55
C ALA A 107 -29.25 8.83 4.57
N ALA A 108 -29.01 8.51 5.84
CA ALA A 108 -30.06 8.45 6.86
C ALA A 108 -30.47 9.82 7.41
N GLY A 109 -29.63 10.85 7.22
CA GLY A 109 -29.90 12.22 7.61
C GLY A 109 -31.12 12.80 6.89
N TYR A 110 -31.90 13.62 7.60
CA TYR A 110 -33.02 14.39 7.05
C TYR A 110 -32.98 15.80 7.64
N PRO A 111 -33.27 16.88 6.88
CA PRO A 111 -33.19 18.23 7.40
C PRO A 111 -34.18 18.47 8.54
N GLY A 112 -33.70 18.93 9.70
CA GLY A 112 -34.53 19.21 10.87
C GLY A 112 -33.78 19.98 11.95
N GLY A 113 -34.47 20.48 12.97
CA GLY A 113 -33.82 21.13 14.13
C GLY A 113 -32.99 22.38 13.80
N GLY A 114 -32.20 22.84 14.77
CA GLY A 114 -31.14 23.83 14.63
C GLY A 114 -29.79 23.18 14.33
N THR A 115 -28.72 23.98 14.41
CA THR A 115 -27.36 23.58 14.02
C THR A 115 -26.45 23.52 15.26
N ASN A 116 -26.69 22.53 16.13
CA ASN A 116 -25.98 22.36 17.40
C ASN A 116 -24.63 21.67 17.22
N CYS A 117 -23.66 22.41 16.69
CA CYS A 117 -22.30 21.90 16.48
C CYS A 117 -21.61 21.46 17.78
N ASN A 118 -21.99 22.02 18.94
CA ASN A 118 -21.42 21.65 20.23
C ASN A 118 -21.71 20.18 20.57
N ASP A 119 -22.96 19.75 20.45
CA ASP A 119 -23.34 18.35 20.72
C ASP A 119 -22.64 17.39 19.73
N ALA A 120 -22.52 17.78 18.45
CA ALA A 120 -21.77 17.02 17.45
C ALA A 120 -20.28 16.87 17.78
N LEU A 121 -19.63 17.93 18.29
CA LEU A 121 -18.22 17.90 18.71
C LEU A 121 -18.00 17.04 19.95
N LEU A 122 -18.93 17.06 20.91
CA LEU A 122 -18.88 16.20 22.09
C LEU A 122 -19.08 14.72 21.72
N ALA A 123 -20.06 14.41 20.87
CA ALA A 123 -20.28 13.06 20.36
C ALA A 123 -19.06 12.54 19.55
N THR A 124 -18.46 13.42 18.74
CA THR A 124 -17.21 13.12 18.04
C THR A 124 -16.08 12.81 19.02
N THR A 125 -15.92 13.62 20.06
CA THR A 125 -14.91 13.41 21.11
C THR A 125 -15.08 12.06 21.80
N GLU A 126 -16.31 11.64 22.07
CA GLU A 126 -16.60 10.31 22.63
C GLU A 126 -16.18 9.19 21.66
N LEU A 127 -16.50 9.31 20.37
CA LEU A 127 -16.09 8.34 19.36
C LEU A 127 -14.57 8.26 19.22
N VAL A 128 -13.85 9.39 19.17
CA VAL A 128 -12.39 9.40 19.10
C VAL A 128 -11.78 8.65 20.28
N ARG A 129 -12.28 8.89 21.50
CA ARG A 129 -11.82 8.24 22.75
C ARG A 129 -12.32 6.81 22.93
N SER A 130 -13.21 6.33 22.07
CA SER A 130 -13.81 5.01 22.19
C SER A 130 -12.74 3.92 22.16
N PRO A 131 -12.81 2.90 23.04
CA PRO A 131 -11.89 1.75 22.97
C PRO A 131 -12.07 0.92 21.69
N LYS A 132 -13.13 1.18 20.91
CA LYS A 132 -13.33 0.60 19.58
C LYS A 132 -12.55 1.32 18.49
N ASN A 133 -12.06 2.55 18.75
CA ASN A 133 -11.15 3.24 17.86
C ASN A 133 -9.75 2.66 18.02
N THR A 134 -9.40 1.69 17.17
CA THR A 134 -8.10 1.01 17.22
C THR A 134 -7.07 1.59 16.25
N ALA A 135 -7.44 2.63 15.51
CA ALA A 135 -6.56 3.29 14.54
C ALA A 135 -5.53 4.18 15.25
N GLY A 136 -4.30 4.22 14.72
CA GLY A 136 -3.23 5.09 15.19
C GLY A 136 -3.45 6.56 14.88
N THR A 137 -4.22 6.87 13.83
CA THR A 137 -4.63 8.23 13.46
C THR A 137 -6.15 8.33 13.36
N THR A 138 -6.73 9.43 13.83
CA THR A 138 -8.16 9.72 13.66
C THR A 138 -8.34 11.04 12.93
N VAL A 139 -9.10 11.00 11.84
CA VAL A 139 -9.45 12.16 11.01
C VAL A 139 -10.95 12.37 11.12
N VAL A 140 -11.34 13.56 11.56
CA VAL A 140 -12.72 14.02 11.59
C VAL A 140 -12.94 14.91 10.38
N VAL A 141 -14.01 14.65 9.64
CA VAL A 141 -14.46 15.52 8.55
C VAL A 141 -15.86 16.00 8.91
N PHE A 142 -15.96 17.29 9.20
CA PHE A 142 -17.20 17.94 9.58
C PHE A 142 -17.72 18.74 8.38
N ALA A 143 -18.92 18.46 7.88
CA ALA A 143 -19.43 19.16 6.71
C ALA A 143 -20.88 19.61 6.86
N GLY A 144 -21.19 20.78 6.32
CA GLY A 144 -22.50 21.42 6.39
C GLY A 144 -22.57 22.69 5.55
N ASP A 145 -23.54 23.54 5.86
CA ASP A 145 -23.83 24.80 5.16
C ASP A 145 -22.96 25.99 5.61
N GLY A 146 -22.03 25.77 6.54
CA GLY A 146 -21.15 26.81 7.06
C GLY A 146 -21.58 27.39 8.41
N LEU A 147 -22.75 27.01 8.94
CA LEU A 147 -23.32 27.60 10.14
C LEU A 147 -23.13 26.71 11.38
N CYS A 148 -22.87 27.34 12.52
CA CYS A 148 -22.93 26.76 13.85
C CYS A 148 -23.62 27.77 14.78
N ASN A 149 -24.94 27.86 14.66
CA ASN A 149 -25.74 28.97 15.19
C ASN A 149 -26.49 28.64 16.50
N GLU A 150 -26.41 27.41 16.99
CA GLU A 150 -27.05 26.98 18.24
C GLU A 150 -26.02 26.51 19.28
N ASP A 151 -26.10 27.11 20.48
CA ASP A 151 -25.39 26.70 21.70
C ASP A 151 -23.90 26.37 21.53
N TYR A 152 -23.21 27.07 20.62
CA TYR A 152 -21.78 26.88 20.42
C TYR A 152 -21.02 27.25 21.68
N ASP A 153 -20.33 26.25 22.23
CA ASP A 153 -19.38 26.39 23.30
C ASP A 153 -17.98 26.04 22.77
N PRO A 154 -17.03 27.00 22.71
CA PRO A 154 -15.68 26.72 22.21
C PRO A 154 -14.96 25.64 23.03
N THR A 155 -15.42 25.36 24.26
CA THR A 155 -14.82 24.30 25.08
C THR A 155 -14.98 22.91 24.48
N ALA A 156 -16.01 22.64 23.67
CA ALA A 156 -16.15 21.35 23.00
C ALA A 156 -15.15 21.15 21.86
N ALA A 157 -14.86 22.20 21.08
CA ALA A 157 -13.80 22.18 20.08
C ALA A 157 -12.42 21.97 20.76
N ASP A 158 -12.17 22.64 21.88
CA ASP A 158 -10.97 22.42 22.71
C ASP A 158 -10.87 20.99 23.24
N GLU A 159 -11.99 20.39 23.65
CA GLU A 159 -12.03 19.01 24.14
C GLU A 159 -11.68 18.01 23.03
N LEU A 160 -12.21 18.22 21.83
CA LEU A 160 -11.87 17.44 20.65
C LEU A 160 -10.40 17.64 20.28
N GLN A 161 -9.89 18.87 20.29
CA GLN A 161 -8.49 19.18 20.01
C GLN A 161 -7.55 18.38 20.92
N ARG A 162 -7.84 18.29 22.22
CA ARG A 162 -7.03 17.53 23.20
C ARG A 162 -6.95 16.03 22.92
N THR A 163 -7.81 15.48 22.08
CA THR A 163 -7.72 14.08 21.64
C THR A 163 -6.58 13.84 20.64
N GLY A 164 -6.08 14.89 20.00
CA GLY A 164 -5.11 14.80 18.91
C GLY A 164 -5.70 14.42 17.55
N ALA A 165 -7.03 14.27 17.45
CA ALA A 165 -7.69 14.06 16.16
C ALA A 165 -7.47 15.25 15.23
N ILE A 166 -7.23 14.98 13.95
CA ILE A 166 -7.15 16.02 12.92
C ILE A 166 -8.58 16.34 12.50
N VAL A 167 -9.00 17.60 12.59
CA VAL A 167 -10.38 18.00 12.31
C VAL A 167 -10.40 18.92 11.11
N HIS A 168 -10.90 18.39 9.99
CA HIS A 168 -11.18 19.17 8.79
C HIS A 168 -12.64 19.57 8.78
N THR A 169 -12.91 20.76 8.25
CA THR A 169 -14.26 21.22 8.01
C THR A 169 -14.50 21.49 6.54
N VAL A 170 -15.74 21.31 6.08
CA VAL A 170 -16.09 21.43 4.68
C VAL A 170 -17.41 22.16 4.54
N ALA A 171 -17.39 23.34 3.92
CA ALA A 171 -18.60 24.04 3.52
C ALA A 171 -19.01 23.49 2.15
N VAL A 172 -20.15 22.80 2.05
CA VAL A 172 -20.58 22.13 0.80
C VAL A 172 -21.77 22.87 0.20
N GLY A 173 -21.60 23.39 -1.01
CA GLY A 173 -22.64 24.19 -1.67
C GLY A 173 -22.16 25.44 -2.42
N ASP A 174 -22.93 25.94 -3.38
CA ASP A 174 -22.53 27.06 -4.27
C ASP A 174 -22.47 28.40 -3.53
N SER A 175 -23.26 28.54 -2.47
CA SER A 175 -23.40 29.80 -1.71
C SER A 175 -22.78 29.74 -0.32
N VAL A 176 -22.09 28.65 0.02
CA VAL A 176 -21.49 28.44 1.33
C VAL A 176 -19.97 28.54 1.27
N ASP A 177 -19.37 29.11 2.32
CA ASP A 177 -17.93 29.23 2.44
C ASP A 177 -17.49 29.02 3.89
N CYS A 178 -16.28 28.52 4.04
CA CYS A 178 -15.59 28.34 5.31
C CYS A 178 -15.42 29.59 6.17
N ASN A 179 -15.55 30.78 5.57
CA ASN A 179 -15.45 32.07 6.26
C ASN A 179 -16.77 32.84 6.22
N ILE A 180 -17.91 32.15 6.14
CA ILE A 180 -19.19 32.80 6.46
C ILE A 180 -19.13 33.18 7.94
N SER A 181 -18.67 34.41 8.19
CA SER A 181 -19.22 35.23 9.25
C SER A 181 -20.54 35.71 8.66
N ALA A 182 -21.68 35.37 9.25
CA ALA A 182 -22.95 35.91 8.80
C ALA A 182 -23.03 37.39 9.25
N THR A 183 -22.15 38.22 8.68
CA THR A 183 -22.33 39.65 8.56
C THR A 183 -23.47 39.94 7.57
N THR A 184 -24.61 39.27 7.72
CA THR A 184 -25.83 39.92 7.26
C THR A 184 -26.00 41.11 8.20
N ASN A 185 -26.01 42.28 7.59
CA ASN A 185 -26.20 43.57 8.26
C ASN A 185 -27.58 43.59 8.95
N TYR A 186 -27.73 42.88 10.06
CA TYR A 186 -28.80 43.11 10.99
C TYR A 186 -28.41 44.36 11.78
N ASP A 187 -28.67 45.50 11.13
CA ASP A 187 -28.47 46.87 11.63
C ASP A 187 -29.50 47.16 12.74
N ASP A 188 -29.58 46.26 13.72
CA ASP A 188 -30.39 46.38 14.91
C ASP A 188 -29.43 46.42 16.09
N ASP A 189 -29.19 47.63 16.58
CA ASP A 189 -28.41 48.05 17.76
C ASP A 189 -28.86 47.37 19.09
N THR A 190 -29.66 46.29 19.01
CA THR A 190 -30.29 45.58 20.11
C THR A 190 -30.00 44.10 20.22
N VAL A 191 -29.17 43.52 19.35
CA VAL A 191 -28.91 42.07 19.38
C VAL A 191 -27.56 41.78 20.05
N GLY A 192 -27.61 41.03 21.15
CA GLY A 192 -26.41 40.57 21.85
C GLY A 192 -25.52 39.71 20.95
N ASP A 193 -24.24 39.60 21.32
CA ASP A 193 -23.19 38.78 20.70
C ASP A 193 -23.65 37.32 20.42
N TYR A 194 -24.50 37.10 19.42
CA TYR A 194 -24.56 35.82 18.73
C TYR A 194 -23.26 35.78 17.94
N MET A 195 -22.20 35.29 18.59
CA MET A 195 -20.98 34.92 17.91
C MET A 195 -21.38 33.77 17.00
N GLU A 196 -21.68 34.09 15.74
CA GLU A 196 -21.82 33.09 14.70
C GLU A 196 -20.43 32.49 14.49
N ASN A 197 -20.28 31.25 14.93
CA ASN A 197 -19.04 30.54 14.78
C ASN A 197 -19.04 29.92 13.40
N SER A 198 -17.93 30.13 12.70
CA SER A 198 -17.79 29.65 11.35
C SER A 198 -17.16 28.26 11.38
N LEU A 199 -17.37 27.44 10.34
CA LEU A 199 -16.75 26.12 10.24
C LEU A 199 -15.21 26.15 10.37
N VAL A 200 -14.56 27.27 10.04
CA VAL A 200 -13.12 27.43 10.24
C VAL A 200 -12.71 27.35 11.73
N ASP A 201 -13.57 27.79 12.65
CA ASP A 201 -13.29 27.79 14.09
C ASP A 201 -13.30 26.37 14.70
N ILE A 202 -13.86 25.40 13.97
CA ILE A 202 -13.88 23.98 14.35
C ILE A 202 -12.61 23.24 13.92
N THR A 203 -11.81 23.79 12.99
CA THR A 203 -10.60 23.11 12.52
C THR A 203 -9.58 22.92 13.64
N GLN A 204 -8.97 21.74 13.73
CA GLN A 204 -8.01 21.41 14.81
C GLN A 204 -6.83 20.58 14.29
N ASN A 205 -5.70 20.70 15.01
CA ASN A 205 -4.53 19.82 14.86
C ASN A 205 -3.98 19.71 13.42
N GLY A 206 -3.96 20.81 12.69
CA GLY A 206 -3.47 20.86 11.31
C GLY A 206 -4.55 20.58 10.25
N GLY A 207 -5.79 20.35 10.68
CA GLY A 207 -6.94 20.34 9.78
C GLY A 207 -7.15 21.69 9.09
N VAL A 208 -7.90 21.65 8.00
CA VAL A 208 -8.21 22.80 7.15
C VAL A 208 -9.70 22.89 6.92
N CYS A 209 -10.19 24.10 6.64
CA CYS A 209 -11.54 24.31 6.14
C CYS A 209 -11.48 24.47 4.63
N THR A 210 -12.28 23.70 3.89
CA THR A 210 -12.37 23.80 2.44
C THR A 210 -13.80 23.98 1.95
N SER A 211 -14.00 24.89 1.00
CA SER A 211 -15.29 25.12 0.36
C SER A 211 -15.42 24.26 -0.89
N VAL A 212 -16.53 23.53 -1.00
CA VAL A 212 -16.82 22.58 -2.07
C VAL A 212 -18.15 22.99 -2.71
N PRO A 213 -18.12 23.84 -3.76
CA PRO A 213 -19.33 24.26 -4.45
C PRO A 213 -20.12 23.09 -5.04
N ASP A 214 -19.41 22.15 -5.68
CA ASP A 214 -20.00 20.98 -6.32
C ASP A 214 -19.31 19.69 -5.85
N PRO A 215 -20.01 18.79 -5.14
CA PRO A 215 -19.46 17.51 -4.70
C PRO A 215 -19.04 16.58 -5.86
N GLU A 216 -19.61 16.74 -7.05
CA GLU A 216 -19.19 16.01 -8.24
C GLU A 216 -17.79 16.43 -8.73
N THR A 217 -17.36 17.64 -8.35
CA THR A 217 -16.03 18.16 -8.65
C THR A 217 -15.09 18.15 -7.46
N LEU A 218 -15.30 17.24 -6.48
CA LEU A 218 -14.39 17.03 -5.33
C LEU A 218 -12.97 17.42 -5.72
N PRO A 219 -12.45 18.55 -5.19
CA PRO A 219 -11.11 19.00 -5.52
C PRO A 219 -10.10 17.91 -5.14
N HIS A 220 -8.81 18.22 -5.33
CA HIS A 220 -7.71 17.50 -4.68
C HIS A 220 -7.84 17.41 -3.14
N ILE A 221 -8.94 17.85 -2.53
CA ILE A 221 -9.34 17.58 -1.15
C ILE A 221 -9.06 16.14 -0.74
N ILE A 222 -9.32 15.13 -1.57
CA ILE A 222 -8.98 13.76 -1.18
C ILE A 222 -7.45 13.61 -1.07
N ASP A 223 -6.70 14.13 -2.03
CA ASP A 223 -5.24 14.14 -1.99
C ASP A 223 -4.69 15.01 -0.82
N GLU A 224 -5.42 16.03 -0.38
CA GLU A 224 -5.04 16.92 0.72
C GLU A 224 -5.49 16.42 2.11
N LEU A 225 -6.59 15.68 2.18
CA LEU A 225 -7.15 15.15 3.43
C LEU A 225 -6.58 13.77 3.75
N ILE A 226 -6.41 12.94 2.73
CA ILE A 226 -6.09 11.51 2.88
C ILE A 226 -4.96 11.07 1.95
N GLY A 227 -4.44 11.98 1.12
CA GLY A 227 -3.43 11.64 0.13
C GLY A 227 -2.13 11.26 0.78
N THR A 228 -1.47 10.31 0.13
CA THR A 228 -0.11 9.92 0.45
C THR A 228 0.70 9.98 -0.83
N THR A 229 1.94 10.45 -0.75
CA THR A 229 2.85 10.44 -1.89
C THR A 229 3.95 9.41 -1.67
N LEU A 230 4.13 8.45 -2.57
CA LEU A 230 5.36 7.66 -2.63
C LEU A 230 6.48 8.53 -3.18
N LYS A 231 7.43 8.94 -2.35
CA LYS A 231 8.52 9.85 -2.74
C LYS A 231 9.76 9.12 -3.23
N ALA A 232 10.11 7.98 -2.63
CA ALA A 232 11.31 7.24 -3.01
C ALA A 232 11.21 5.75 -2.73
N VAL A 233 11.90 4.96 -3.56
CA VAL A 233 12.23 3.56 -3.30
C VAL A 233 13.74 3.44 -3.25
N LYS A 234 14.25 2.89 -2.15
CA LYS A 234 15.68 2.68 -1.90
C LYS A 234 15.92 1.22 -1.56
N PHE A 235 17.13 0.74 -1.80
CA PHE A 235 17.56 -0.60 -1.40
C PHE A 235 18.94 -0.54 -0.74
N GLN A 236 19.24 -1.54 0.08
CA GLN A 236 20.59 -1.79 0.61
C GLN A 236 20.87 -3.30 0.56
N ILE A 237 22.15 -3.65 0.56
CA ILE A 237 22.62 -5.04 0.58
C ILE A 237 23.54 -5.19 1.79
N ASP A 238 23.35 -6.26 2.57
CA ASP A 238 24.19 -6.65 3.71
C ASP A 238 24.41 -5.52 4.74
N GLY A 239 23.36 -4.76 5.05
CA GLY A 239 23.41 -3.63 5.99
C GLY A 239 24.24 -2.43 5.50
N GLY A 240 24.53 -2.35 4.19
CA GLY A 240 25.19 -1.20 3.56
C GLY A 240 24.32 0.07 3.54
N ASN A 241 24.78 1.11 2.85
CA ASN A 241 23.98 2.34 2.72
C ASN A 241 22.83 2.18 1.73
N TYR A 242 21.67 2.77 2.07
CA TYR A 242 20.56 2.88 1.14
C TYR A 242 20.93 3.64 -0.13
N THR A 243 20.71 3.00 -1.27
CA THR A 243 20.86 3.56 -2.61
C THR A 243 19.49 3.67 -3.25
N HIS A 244 19.25 4.74 -4.01
CA HIS A 244 17.99 4.89 -4.75
C HIS A 244 17.88 3.85 -5.86
N VAL A 245 16.68 3.31 -6.07
CA VAL A 245 16.37 2.57 -7.29
C VAL A 245 16.36 3.56 -8.45
N PRO A 246 17.13 3.32 -9.54
CA PRO A 246 17.16 4.23 -10.68
C PRO A 246 15.77 4.42 -11.31
N ALA A 247 15.46 5.61 -11.83
CA ALA A 247 14.13 5.89 -12.39
C ALA A 247 13.76 4.98 -13.58
N GLY A 248 14.75 4.55 -14.39
CA GLY A 248 14.52 3.61 -15.50
C GLY A 248 14.22 2.17 -15.08
N ASN A 249 14.32 1.89 -13.77
CA ASN A 249 14.14 0.58 -13.15
C ASN A 249 12.80 0.52 -12.38
N LEU A 250 11.98 1.56 -12.45
CA LEU A 250 10.65 1.63 -11.85
C LEU A 250 9.59 1.51 -12.95
N SER A 251 8.47 0.85 -12.67
CA SER A 251 7.33 0.78 -13.60
C SER A 251 6.73 2.15 -13.89
N ASP A 252 6.81 3.04 -12.90
CA ASP A 252 6.25 4.38 -12.92
C ASP A 252 7.25 5.37 -12.29
N PRO A 253 7.31 6.62 -12.79
CA PRO A 253 8.18 7.64 -12.21
C PRO A 253 7.70 8.06 -10.82
N LEU A 254 8.63 8.36 -9.91
CA LEU A 254 8.36 8.95 -8.60
C LEU A 254 8.67 10.47 -8.62
N PRO A 255 8.00 11.30 -7.80
CA PRO A 255 6.98 10.95 -6.81
C PRO A 255 5.62 10.53 -7.42
N ARG A 256 4.83 9.77 -6.66
CA ARG A 256 3.48 9.32 -7.06
C ARG A 256 2.46 9.60 -5.96
N GLU A 257 1.41 10.33 -6.30
CA GLU A 257 0.30 10.67 -5.40
C GLU A 257 -0.70 9.50 -5.25
N GLY A 258 -1.39 9.49 -4.12
CA GLY A 258 -2.39 8.49 -3.71
C GLY A 258 -1.81 7.13 -3.30
N ALA A 259 -2.69 6.23 -2.80
CA ALA A 259 -2.30 4.84 -2.63
C ALA A 259 -1.89 4.25 -3.98
N THR A 260 -0.64 3.80 -4.05
CA THR A 260 -0.04 3.39 -5.29
C THR A 260 0.97 2.28 -5.03
N GLU A 261 1.18 1.46 -6.05
CA GLU A 261 2.19 0.43 -6.07
C GLU A 261 3.06 0.65 -7.30
N VAL A 262 4.37 0.74 -7.08
CA VAL A 262 5.38 0.87 -8.12
C VAL A 262 6.22 -0.39 -8.11
N ALA A 263 6.18 -1.14 -9.21
CA ALA A 263 7.06 -2.27 -9.41
C ALA A 263 8.47 -1.76 -9.71
N PHE A 264 9.48 -2.51 -9.30
CA PHE A 264 10.87 -2.22 -9.64
C PHE A 264 11.62 -3.48 -10.07
N GLU A 265 12.53 -3.30 -11.01
CA GLU A 265 13.44 -4.33 -11.50
C GLU A 265 14.86 -3.77 -11.50
N MET A 266 15.79 -4.41 -10.80
CA MET A 266 17.16 -3.92 -10.73
C MET A 266 18.20 -5.04 -10.80
N GLU A 267 19.35 -4.73 -11.37
CA GLU A 267 20.50 -5.64 -11.40
C GLU A 267 21.45 -5.31 -10.25
N LEU A 268 21.73 -6.31 -9.41
CA LEU A 268 22.72 -6.14 -8.36
C LEU A 268 24.15 -6.27 -8.95
N PRO A 269 25.12 -5.45 -8.47
CA PRO A 269 26.52 -5.66 -8.80
C PRO A 269 26.96 -7.06 -8.36
N ARG A 270 28.04 -7.58 -8.96
CA ARG A 270 28.56 -8.93 -8.63
C ARG A 270 28.81 -9.05 -7.12
N LEU A 271 27.99 -9.87 -6.47
CA LEU A 271 28.14 -10.23 -5.07
C LEU A 271 29.13 -11.39 -4.93
N ALA A 272 29.81 -11.45 -3.78
CA ALA A 272 30.64 -12.59 -3.44
C ALA A 272 29.76 -13.86 -3.29
N ALA A 273 30.38 -15.03 -3.29
CA ALA A 273 29.65 -16.23 -2.92
C ALA A 273 29.35 -16.21 -1.41
N GLY A 274 28.13 -16.58 -1.03
CA GLY A 274 27.69 -16.55 0.36
C GLY A 274 26.21 -16.20 0.52
N ARG A 275 25.79 -16.04 1.79
CA ARG A 275 24.47 -15.54 2.16
C ARG A 275 24.49 -14.02 2.13
N HIS A 276 23.47 -13.45 1.53
CA HIS A 276 23.26 -12.01 1.43
C HIS A 276 21.86 -11.65 1.91
N GLU A 277 21.70 -10.41 2.31
CA GLU A 277 20.40 -9.81 2.65
C GLU A 277 20.18 -8.58 1.78
N ILE A 278 19.00 -8.48 1.16
CA ILE A 278 18.55 -7.26 0.50
C ILE A 278 17.39 -6.68 1.29
N CYS A 279 17.53 -5.41 1.67
CA CYS A 279 16.43 -4.66 2.29
C CYS A 279 15.98 -3.56 1.34
N VAL A 280 14.67 -3.49 1.09
CA VAL A 280 14.04 -2.47 0.27
C VAL A 280 13.23 -1.56 1.18
N ARG A 281 13.35 -0.25 0.97
CA ARG A 281 12.68 0.79 1.75
C ARG A 281 11.87 1.69 0.82
N ALA A 282 10.58 1.82 1.09
CA ALA A 282 9.73 2.86 0.52
C ALA A 282 9.67 4.02 1.49
N ALA A 283 9.78 5.23 0.95
CA ALA A 283 9.64 6.48 1.66
C ALA A 283 8.39 7.19 1.13
N GLY A 284 7.44 7.45 2.03
CA GLY A 284 6.22 8.18 1.73
C GLY A 284 6.11 9.45 2.56
N GLU A 285 5.33 10.39 2.06
CA GLU A 285 4.87 11.56 2.79
C GLU A 285 3.33 11.52 2.80
N ASP A 286 2.69 11.81 3.92
CA ASP A 286 1.24 12.06 3.95
C ASP A 286 0.92 13.53 3.60
N SER A 287 -0.36 13.83 3.41
CA SER A 287 -0.80 15.19 3.07
C SER A 287 -0.54 16.22 4.17
N LEU A 288 -0.24 15.78 5.40
CA LEU A 288 0.12 16.63 6.53
C LEU A 288 1.65 16.87 6.61
N GLY A 289 2.42 16.36 5.64
CA GLY A 289 3.88 16.45 5.61
C GLY A 289 4.58 15.44 6.53
N GLY A 290 3.83 14.50 7.11
CA GLY A 290 4.35 13.39 7.89
C GLY A 290 5.15 12.45 7.01
N TRP A 291 6.41 12.19 7.40
CA TRP A 291 7.29 11.32 6.64
C TRP A 291 7.38 9.93 7.29
N ALA A 292 7.12 8.90 6.51
CA ALA A 292 7.25 7.51 6.96
C ALA A 292 8.14 6.71 6.01
N ASN A 293 8.81 5.69 6.56
CA ASN A 293 9.51 4.71 5.74
C ASN A 293 9.15 3.31 6.21
N ILE A 294 8.84 2.43 5.26
CA ILE A 294 8.62 1.00 5.51
C ILE A 294 9.75 0.23 4.86
N GLU A 295 10.26 -0.78 5.54
CA GLU A 295 11.38 -1.61 5.13
C GLU A 295 10.99 -3.09 5.13
N ASP A 296 11.42 -3.81 4.09
CA ASP A 296 11.24 -5.25 3.95
C ASP A 296 12.57 -5.89 3.53
N CYS A 297 13.02 -6.91 4.28
CA CYS A 297 14.33 -7.54 4.14
C CYS A 297 14.19 -9.01 3.79
N HIS A 298 14.97 -9.46 2.79
CA HIS A 298 14.95 -10.85 2.31
C HIS A 298 16.35 -11.38 2.16
N GLU A 299 16.54 -12.62 2.59
CA GLU A 299 17.80 -13.33 2.48
C GLU A 299 17.85 -14.20 1.22
N PHE A 300 19.01 -14.21 0.57
CA PHE A 300 19.30 -15.07 -0.57
C PHE A 300 20.73 -15.59 -0.51
N THR A 301 21.06 -16.59 -1.34
CA THR A 301 22.40 -17.17 -1.37
C THR A 301 22.96 -17.14 -2.80
N VAL A 302 24.20 -16.70 -2.91
CA VAL A 302 24.99 -16.64 -4.14
C VAL A 302 25.98 -17.80 -4.11
N ALA A 303 25.82 -18.77 -5.01
CA ALA A 303 26.60 -20.00 -5.02
C ALA A 303 27.98 -19.82 -5.65
N GLU A 304 29.04 -20.35 -5.03
CA GLU A 304 30.38 -20.34 -5.62
C GLU A 304 30.39 -20.85 -7.06
N PRO A 305 31.18 -20.24 -7.97
CA PRO A 305 31.22 -20.69 -9.34
C PRO A 305 31.81 -22.09 -9.34
N VAL A 306 31.07 -23.05 -9.90
CA VAL A 306 31.56 -24.42 -10.04
C VAL A 306 32.83 -24.36 -10.87
N ARG A 307 33.99 -24.57 -10.22
CA ARG A 307 35.27 -24.62 -10.91
C ARG A 307 35.28 -25.87 -11.80
N THR A 308 34.87 -25.72 -13.05
CA THR A 308 34.91 -26.78 -14.07
C THR A 308 36.34 -27.21 -14.43
N GLY A 309 37.36 -26.53 -13.89
CA GLY A 309 38.78 -26.81 -14.12
C GLY A 309 39.27 -28.21 -13.69
N TYR A 310 38.60 -28.89 -12.74
CA TYR A 310 39.04 -30.23 -12.33
C TYR A 310 38.53 -31.36 -13.23
N GLN A 311 37.49 -31.15 -14.03
CA GLN A 311 37.01 -32.19 -14.94
C GLN A 311 37.90 -32.30 -16.19
N VAL A 312 38.41 -31.19 -16.71
CA VAL A 312 39.28 -31.25 -17.91
C VAL A 312 40.61 -31.92 -17.60
N GLU A 313 41.22 -31.66 -16.43
CA GLU A 313 42.45 -32.35 -16.05
C GLU A 313 42.24 -33.84 -15.76
N LEU A 314 41.12 -34.23 -15.15
CA LEU A 314 40.83 -35.65 -14.90
C LEU A 314 40.56 -36.42 -16.21
N TRP A 315 39.84 -35.81 -17.16
CA TRP A 315 39.65 -36.38 -18.49
C TRP A 315 40.96 -36.45 -19.28
N LEU A 316 41.82 -35.42 -19.22
CA LEU A 316 43.14 -35.44 -19.84
C LEU A 316 44.03 -36.53 -19.20
N PHE A 317 44.01 -36.67 -17.88
CA PHE A 317 44.77 -37.70 -17.17
C PHE A 317 44.28 -39.11 -17.53
N CYS A 318 42.97 -39.34 -17.53
CA CYS A 318 42.37 -40.63 -17.94
C CYS A 318 42.70 -40.97 -19.40
N LEU A 319 42.69 -39.97 -20.29
CA LEU A 319 43.02 -40.14 -21.70
C LEU A 319 44.51 -40.46 -21.88
N VAL A 320 45.41 -39.74 -21.20
CA VAL A 320 46.86 -40.00 -21.20
C VAL A 320 47.17 -41.38 -20.63
N VAL A 321 46.60 -41.75 -19.49
CA VAL A 321 46.81 -43.09 -18.89
C VAL A 321 46.31 -44.19 -19.81
N SER A 322 45.13 -44.03 -20.44
CA SER A 322 44.58 -45.01 -21.38
C SER A 322 45.45 -45.15 -22.64
N LEU A 323 45.90 -44.05 -23.24
CA LEU A 323 46.83 -44.08 -24.37
C LEU A 323 48.15 -44.75 -24.00
N THR A 324 48.69 -44.48 -22.82
CA THR A 324 49.93 -45.11 -22.34
C THR A 324 49.75 -46.62 -22.15
N LEU A 325 48.63 -47.04 -21.57
CA LEU A 325 48.30 -48.46 -21.40
C LEU A 325 48.14 -49.18 -22.74
N ILE A 326 47.48 -48.56 -23.71
CA ILE A 326 47.33 -49.09 -25.08
C ILE A 326 48.69 -49.26 -25.74
N VAL A 327 49.61 -48.29 -25.61
CA VAL A 327 50.96 -48.39 -26.18
C VAL A 327 51.75 -49.53 -25.53
N VAL A 328 51.73 -49.65 -24.20
CA VAL A 328 52.42 -50.74 -23.47
C VAL A 328 51.86 -52.11 -23.85
N LEU A 329 50.54 -52.26 -23.91
CA LEU A 329 49.88 -53.50 -24.32
C LEU A 329 50.18 -53.83 -25.79
N SER A 330 50.22 -52.84 -26.68
CA SER A 330 50.55 -53.04 -28.09
C SER A 330 52.00 -53.50 -28.29
N ILE A 331 52.95 -52.90 -27.55
CA ILE A 331 54.36 -53.32 -27.57
C ILE A 331 54.50 -54.74 -27.00
N GLY A 332 53.83 -55.04 -25.88
CA GLY A 332 53.80 -56.39 -25.31
C GLY A 332 53.19 -57.43 -26.26
N TYR A 333 52.09 -57.08 -26.95
CA TYR A 333 51.41 -57.96 -27.90
C TYR A 333 52.26 -58.24 -29.15
N VAL A 334 53.03 -57.26 -29.65
CA VAL A 334 53.98 -57.45 -30.76
C VAL A 334 55.15 -58.35 -30.35
N VAL A 335 55.63 -58.27 -29.11
CA VAL A 335 56.68 -59.14 -28.59
C VAL A 335 56.18 -60.58 -28.40
N ILE A 336 54.95 -60.77 -27.93
CA ILE A 336 54.36 -62.10 -27.74
C ILE A 336 53.97 -62.75 -29.08
N ARG A 337 53.45 -61.98 -30.06
CA ARG A 337 53.12 -62.52 -31.40
C ARG A 337 54.33 -62.99 -32.20
N ARG A 338 55.56 -62.54 -31.91
CA ARG A 338 56.77 -63.06 -32.57
C ARG A 338 57.23 -64.42 -32.04
N VAL A 339 56.69 -64.90 -30.91
CA VAL A 339 57.11 -66.18 -30.29
C VAL A 339 56.14 -67.33 -30.58
N THR A 340 54.91 -67.05 -31.00
CA THR A 340 53.89 -68.09 -31.24
C THR A 340 53.20 -67.91 -32.58
N THR A 341 53.93 -68.10 -33.68
CA THR A 341 53.34 -68.57 -34.94
C THR A 341 53.30 -70.09 -34.91
N GLY A 342 52.11 -70.65 -34.71
CA GLY A 342 51.89 -72.09 -34.89
C GLY A 342 50.78 -72.62 -34.02
N LYS A 343 49.53 -72.33 -34.38
CA LYS A 343 48.45 -73.32 -34.46
C LYS A 343 47.13 -72.65 -34.85
N GLU A 344 46.61 -73.09 -35.99
CA GLU A 344 45.21 -73.03 -36.38
C GLU A 344 44.31 -73.54 -35.25
N PHE A 345 43.21 -72.82 -34.99
CA PHE A 345 42.03 -73.42 -34.39
C PHE A 345 40.77 -72.65 -34.86
N ASP A 346 39.92 -73.36 -35.58
CA ASP A 346 38.52 -73.05 -35.85
C ASP A 346 37.68 -73.13 -34.57
N SER A 347 36.70 -72.24 -34.40
CA SER A 347 35.28 -72.62 -34.23
C SER A 347 34.42 -71.47 -33.67
N GLN A 348 33.35 -71.16 -34.43
CA GLN A 348 31.94 -70.98 -34.06
C GLN A 348 31.45 -70.17 -32.82
N ASP A 349 30.48 -69.32 -33.16
CA ASP A 349 29.16 -69.07 -32.53
C ASP A 349 29.05 -68.68 -31.06
N SER A 350 28.50 -67.49 -30.77
CA SER A 350 27.04 -67.33 -30.55
C SER A 350 26.66 -66.04 -29.79
N SER A 351 25.58 -65.41 -30.25
CA SER A 351 24.51 -64.68 -29.52
C SER A 351 24.84 -63.71 -28.36
N SER A 352 24.33 -62.49 -28.45
CA SER A 352 23.03 -62.10 -27.85
C SER A 352 22.91 -60.57 -27.77
N ALA A 353 21.80 -60.05 -28.29
CA ALA A 353 21.42 -58.65 -28.25
C ALA A 353 20.65 -58.37 -26.95
N ALA A 354 21.01 -57.31 -26.23
CA ALA A 354 20.29 -56.82 -25.05
C ALA A 354 20.03 -55.31 -25.17
N SER A 355 18.76 -55.01 -25.44
CA SER A 355 17.91 -53.93 -24.93
C SER A 355 18.53 -52.61 -24.43
N ALA A 356 18.12 -51.51 -25.09
CA ALA A 356 18.10 -50.16 -24.53
C ALA A 356 16.66 -49.75 -24.19
N PRO A 357 16.40 -49.13 -23.03
CA PRO A 357 15.26 -48.26 -22.85
C PRO A 357 15.71 -46.79 -22.83
N SER A 358 15.12 -46.00 -23.72
CA SER A 358 15.21 -44.55 -23.75
C SER A 358 14.04 -43.97 -22.94
N ASP A 359 14.30 -43.53 -21.71
CA ASP A 359 13.35 -42.70 -20.95
C ASP A 359 13.84 -41.25 -20.94
N ILE A 360 13.18 -40.42 -21.75
CA ILE A 360 13.28 -38.97 -21.73
C ILE A 360 12.19 -38.47 -20.79
N HIS A 361 12.56 -38.11 -19.56
CA HIS A 361 11.69 -37.35 -18.68
C HIS A 361 11.72 -35.86 -19.09
N ASN A 362 10.61 -35.38 -19.62
CA ASN A 362 10.32 -33.95 -19.76
C ASN A 362 10.25 -33.30 -18.38
N TYR A 363 11.15 -32.36 -18.11
CA TYR A 363 11.01 -31.44 -16.98
C TYR A 363 9.91 -30.42 -17.29
N VAL A 364 8.82 -30.50 -16.53
CA VAL A 364 7.77 -29.48 -16.47
C VAL A 364 8.22 -28.42 -15.48
N SER A 365 8.34 -27.16 -15.91
CA SER A 365 8.57 -26.02 -15.03
C SER A 365 7.48 -25.93 -13.95
N PRO A 366 7.83 -25.75 -12.67
CA PRO A 366 6.83 -25.45 -11.66
C PRO A 366 6.29 -24.03 -11.87
N LYS A 367 4.95 -23.94 -11.95
CA LYS A 367 4.21 -22.68 -11.84
C LYS A 367 4.52 -22.01 -10.50
N PRO A 368 4.66 -20.67 -10.44
CA PRO A 368 4.77 -19.97 -9.17
C PRO A 368 3.50 -20.18 -8.34
N VAL A 369 3.71 -20.65 -7.11
CA VAL A 369 2.69 -20.83 -6.09
C VAL A 369 2.27 -19.44 -5.61
N GLY A 370 0.98 -19.11 -5.78
CA GLY A 370 0.41 -17.88 -5.24
C GLY A 370 0.59 -17.82 -3.74
N ALA A 371 1.21 -16.73 -3.27
CA ALA A 371 1.30 -16.41 -1.86
C ALA A 371 -0.12 -16.23 -1.31
N ARG A 372 -0.44 -16.99 -0.27
CA ARG A 372 -1.62 -16.78 0.57
C ARG A 372 -1.34 -15.58 1.45
N ASN A 373 -2.19 -14.56 1.32
CA ASN A 373 -2.27 -13.46 2.28
C ASN A 373 -2.59 -14.04 3.66
N ILE A 374 -1.68 -13.83 4.61
CA ILE A 374 -1.96 -13.90 6.03
C ILE A 374 -2.28 -12.46 6.44
N VAL A 375 -3.43 -12.35 7.09
CA VAL A 375 -4.15 -11.14 7.51
C VAL A 375 -3.28 -10.19 8.31
#